data_AF-E2A5H4-F1
#
_entry.id   AF-E2A5H4-F1
#
_cell.length_a   1.000
_cell.length_b   1.000
_cell.length_c   1.000
_cell.angle_alpha   90.00
_cell.angle_beta   90.00
_cell.angle_gamma   90.00
#
_symmetry.space_group_name_H-M   'P 1'
#
loop_
_entity.id
_entity.type
_entity.pdbx_description
1 polymer ?
#
loop_
_entity_poly.entity_id
_entity_poly.type
_entity_poly.pdbx_seq_one_letter_code
_entity_poly.pdbx_strand_id
1 'polypeptide(L)'
;IQNGNLLAPVKIEKVKVQVMNTCSFDSLIELIVNGYSDYIVYQRCVKTEFSDSEFFHLVTDYALNKTTSKWYIKRAVCLSKALDKPLTHTLDCSYNISNLILKLLHDVPSTINEFNCKKCKISSKIIKPVLQIDSQPILTEGLKISLEKSLNKYFSITNKKVYCDSCKSYGYESREPGPHLLIDTEHPFISMVEIGIGFSSEIPLSEIPHSIMIKNVKYVLIGIVHFIPPEIENGIGHYTAFCKTITGSWKQHNDLKFKADIIPNGSLLN
;
A
#
# COMPACT_ATOMS: atom_id res chain seq x y z
N ILE A 1 10.98 12.37 1.12
CA ILE A 1 10.01 13.43 0.77
C ILE A 1 9.65 14.14 2.06
N GLN A 2 9.53 15.46 2.05
CA GLN A 2 9.01 16.18 3.23
C GLN A 2 7.48 16.28 3.17
N ASN A 3 6.86 16.22 4.35
CA ASN A 3 5.42 16.38 4.51
C ASN A 3 4.96 17.71 3.91
N GLY A 4 3.79 17.73 3.27
CA GLY A 4 3.21 18.95 2.71
C GLY A 4 3.05 20.09 3.73
N ASN A 5 2.78 19.76 5.00
CA ASN A 5 2.68 20.72 6.10
C ASN A 5 3.98 21.51 6.33
N LEU A 6 5.13 20.98 5.93
CA LEU A 6 6.45 21.59 6.08
C LEU A 6 6.91 22.36 4.84
N LEU A 7 6.11 22.33 3.76
CA LEU A 7 6.45 22.95 2.48
C LEU A 7 5.64 24.21 2.26
N ALA A 8 6.25 25.19 1.60
CA ALA A 8 5.56 26.41 1.20
C ALA A 8 4.47 26.12 0.14
N PRO A 9 3.39 26.94 0.09
CA PRO A 9 2.36 26.81 -0.94
C PRO A 9 2.94 26.84 -2.36
N VAL A 10 2.38 26.02 -3.25
CA VAL A 10 2.75 26.01 -4.67
C VAL A 10 1.74 26.74 -5.53
N LYS A 11 2.21 27.40 -6.58
CA LYS A 11 1.32 27.97 -7.59
C LYS A 11 0.97 26.89 -8.61
N ILE A 12 -0.30 26.51 -8.68
CA ILE A 12 -0.85 25.62 -9.69
C ILE A 12 -1.84 26.45 -10.50
N GLU A 13 -1.53 26.61 -11.79
CA GLU A 13 -2.24 27.54 -12.67
C GLU A 13 -2.28 28.98 -12.08
N LYS A 14 -3.46 29.43 -11.65
CA LYS A 14 -3.69 30.77 -11.07
C LYS A 14 -3.86 30.75 -9.55
N VAL A 15 -3.87 29.57 -8.92
CA VAL A 15 -4.15 29.41 -7.48
C VAL A 15 -2.86 29.05 -6.74
N LYS A 16 -2.64 29.69 -5.58
CA LYS A 16 -1.64 29.23 -4.60
C LYS A 16 -2.31 28.20 -3.70
N VAL A 17 -1.77 26.99 -3.67
CA VAL A 17 -2.31 25.82 -2.98
C VAL A 17 -1.33 25.40 -1.89
N GLN A 18 -1.78 25.36 -0.65
CA GLN A 18 -1.10 24.68 0.45
C GLN A 18 -1.54 23.22 0.47
N VAL A 19 -0.60 22.29 0.23
CA VAL A 19 -0.88 20.85 0.29
C VAL A 19 -0.52 20.37 1.69
N MET A 20 -1.44 19.68 2.36
CA MET A 20 -1.32 19.33 3.78
C MET A 20 -1.56 17.84 4.02
N ASN A 21 -1.06 17.33 5.15
CA ASN A 21 -1.37 15.99 5.69
C ASN A 21 -1.13 14.85 4.69
N THR A 22 0.04 14.85 4.09
CA THR A 22 0.39 14.00 2.94
C THR A 22 1.09 12.69 3.31
N CYS A 23 1.22 12.38 4.60
CA CYS A 23 2.09 11.31 5.09
C CYS A 23 1.74 9.92 4.55
N SER A 24 0.45 9.64 4.33
CA SER A 24 0.00 8.39 3.70
C SER A 24 0.53 8.24 2.27
N PHE A 25 0.43 9.30 1.47
CA PHE A 25 0.98 9.35 0.11
C PHE A 25 2.51 9.26 0.11
N ASP A 26 3.16 10.01 0.98
CA ASP A 26 4.62 10.09 1.03
C ASP A 26 5.22 8.74 1.44
N SER A 27 4.63 8.07 2.42
CA SER A 27 5.03 6.73 2.84
C SER A 27 4.87 5.71 1.71
N LEU A 28 3.75 5.74 0.98
CA LEU A 28 3.52 4.85 -0.16
C LEU A 28 4.54 5.10 -1.28
N ILE A 29 4.80 6.36 -1.65
CA ILE A 29 5.78 6.69 -2.69
C ILE A 29 7.17 6.21 -2.31
N GLU A 30 7.62 6.43 -1.07
CA GLU A 30 8.97 6.02 -0.63
C GLU A 30 9.14 4.50 -0.73
N LEU A 31 8.14 3.72 -0.32
CA LEU A 31 8.18 2.25 -0.47
C LEU A 31 8.29 1.81 -1.92
N ILE A 32 7.43 2.36 -2.79
CA ILE A 32 7.37 1.95 -4.18
C ILE A 32 8.62 2.40 -4.94
N VAL A 33 9.17 3.57 -4.63
CA VAL A 33 10.45 4.03 -5.19
C VAL A 33 11.63 3.20 -4.70
N ASN A 34 11.63 2.78 -3.43
CA ASN A 34 12.64 1.83 -2.93
C ASN A 34 12.58 0.51 -3.73
N GLY A 35 11.39 -0.06 -3.89
CA GLY A 35 11.19 -1.24 -4.72
C GLY A 35 11.65 -1.06 -6.17
N TYR A 36 11.26 0.06 -6.80
CA TYR A 36 11.60 0.38 -8.19
C TYR A 36 13.11 0.59 -8.41
N SER A 37 13.80 1.13 -7.41
CA SER A 37 15.24 1.42 -7.48
C SER A 37 16.08 0.17 -7.24
N ASP A 38 15.67 -0.68 -6.30
CA ASP A 38 16.48 -1.82 -5.84
C ASP A 38 16.19 -3.11 -6.63
N TYR A 39 15.00 -3.29 -7.19
CA TYR A 39 14.58 -4.56 -7.80
C TYR A 39 14.30 -4.41 -9.30
N ILE A 40 15.25 -4.84 -10.14
CA ILE A 40 15.17 -4.71 -11.60
C ILE A 40 13.91 -5.34 -12.23
N VAL A 41 13.43 -6.45 -11.66
CA VAL A 41 12.20 -7.13 -12.12
C VAL A 41 11.00 -6.23 -11.87
N TYR A 42 10.90 -5.63 -10.68
CA TYR A 42 9.83 -4.69 -10.34
C TYR A 42 9.95 -3.40 -11.14
N GLN A 43 11.17 -2.89 -11.36
CA GLN A 43 11.41 -1.75 -12.24
C GLN A 43 10.87 -1.98 -13.65
N ARG A 44 11.09 -3.17 -14.21
CA ARG A 44 10.57 -3.54 -15.54
C ARG A 44 9.06 -3.61 -15.54
N CYS A 45 8.46 -4.24 -14.53
CA CYS A 45 7.01 -4.29 -14.35
C CYS A 45 6.41 -2.88 -14.35
N VAL A 46 6.94 -1.97 -13.53
CA VAL A 46 6.49 -0.57 -13.47
C VAL A 46 6.57 0.13 -14.83
N LYS A 47 7.66 -0.06 -15.57
CA LYS A 47 7.87 0.57 -16.89
C LYS A 47 7.02 -0.02 -18.02
N THR A 48 6.46 -1.21 -17.83
CA THR A 48 5.76 -1.94 -18.90
C THR A 48 4.30 -2.12 -18.52
N GLU A 49 4.02 -2.98 -17.56
CA GLU A 49 2.68 -3.34 -17.11
C GLU A 49 1.92 -2.17 -16.46
N PHE A 50 2.61 -1.23 -15.81
CA PHE A 50 1.99 -0.08 -15.12
C PHE A 50 2.26 1.26 -15.81
N SER A 51 2.61 1.23 -17.09
CA SER A 51 2.98 2.42 -17.86
C SER A 51 1.83 3.42 -18.05
N ASP A 52 0.57 3.00 -17.97
CA ASP A 52 -0.57 3.90 -18.08
C ASP A 52 -0.95 4.57 -16.74
N SER A 53 -0.38 4.13 -15.62
CA SER A 53 -0.74 4.62 -14.29
C SER A 53 -0.10 5.98 -13.99
N GLU A 54 -0.93 7.01 -13.76
CA GLU A 54 -0.47 8.34 -13.35
C GLU A 54 0.39 8.30 -12.08
N PHE A 55 0.05 7.44 -11.12
CA PHE A 55 0.83 7.28 -9.89
C PHE A 55 2.24 6.75 -10.17
N PHE A 56 2.38 5.75 -11.04
CA PHE A 56 3.70 5.21 -11.39
C PHE A 56 4.54 6.17 -12.24
N HIS A 57 3.93 7.08 -12.98
CA HIS A 57 4.64 8.22 -13.57
C HIS A 57 5.26 9.14 -12.50
N LEU A 58 4.56 9.39 -11.39
CA LEU A 58 5.14 10.15 -10.27
C LEU A 58 6.27 9.38 -9.56
N VAL A 59 6.11 8.06 -9.38
CA VAL A 59 7.15 7.17 -8.80
C VAL A 59 8.42 7.23 -9.64
N THR A 60 8.31 7.03 -10.95
CA THR A 60 9.47 7.01 -11.85
C THR A 60 10.15 8.37 -11.92
N ASP A 61 9.38 9.47 -11.99
CA ASP A 61 9.91 10.84 -11.93
C ASP A 61 10.62 11.12 -10.60
N TYR A 62 10.05 10.68 -9.47
CA TYR A 62 10.69 10.86 -8.16
C TYR A 62 12.00 10.07 -8.05
N ALA A 63 12.01 8.82 -8.51
CA ALA A 63 13.19 7.96 -8.46
C ALA A 63 14.37 8.57 -9.21
N LEU A 64 14.11 9.13 -10.40
CA LEU A 64 15.11 9.68 -11.31
C LEU A 64 15.53 11.11 -10.94
N ASN A 65 14.56 11.98 -10.63
CA ASN A 65 14.80 13.43 -10.52
C ASN A 65 14.77 13.95 -9.07
N LYS A 66 14.45 13.08 -8.09
CA LYS A 66 14.22 13.44 -6.68
C LYS A 66 13.14 14.52 -6.52
N THR A 67 13.03 15.10 -5.33
CA THR A 67 12.04 16.14 -5.06
C THR A 67 12.46 17.47 -5.71
N THR A 68 11.63 17.96 -6.62
CA THR A 68 11.74 19.30 -7.23
C THR A 68 10.43 20.07 -7.06
N SER A 69 10.43 21.38 -7.27
CA SER A 69 9.17 22.17 -7.27
C SER A 69 8.18 21.64 -8.31
N LYS A 70 8.66 21.18 -9.47
CA LYS A 70 7.83 20.56 -10.51
C LYS A 70 7.22 19.24 -10.03
N TRP A 71 8.00 18.41 -9.34
CA TRP A 71 7.49 17.18 -8.75
C TRP A 71 6.42 17.44 -7.69
N TYR A 72 6.61 18.47 -6.85
CA TYR A 72 5.63 18.84 -5.82
C TYR A 72 4.29 19.30 -6.42
N ILE A 73 4.32 20.03 -7.55
CA ILE A 73 3.11 20.36 -8.32
C ILE A 73 2.43 19.09 -8.85
N LYS A 74 3.18 18.15 -9.45
CA LYS A 74 2.63 16.87 -9.94
C LYS A 74 1.96 16.09 -8.81
N ARG A 75 2.60 16.02 -7.64
CA ARG A 75 2.05 15.40 -6.43
C ARG A 75 0.72 16.03 -6.02
N ALA A 76 0.64 17.36 -5.98
CA ALA A 76 -0.60 18.06 -5.65
C ALA A 76 -1.75 17.74 -6.62
N VAL A 77 -1.47 17.72 -7.93
CA VAL A 77 -2.45 17.36 -8.96
C VAL A 77 -2.89 15.90 -8.83
N CYS A 78 -1.96 14.98 -8.62
CA CYS A 78 -2.25 13.56 -8.41
C CYS A 78 -3.16 13.34 -7.19
N LEU A 79 -2.84 13.98 -6.06
CA LEU A 79 -3.64 13.90 -4.83
C LEU A 79 -5.02 14.53 -4.99
N SER A 80 -5.12 15.68 -5.65
CA SER A 80 -6.40 16.33 -5.95
C SER A 80 -7.33 15.41 -6.75
N LYS A 81 -6.82 14.77 -7.81
CA LYS A 81 -7.58 13.81 -8.61
C LYS A 81 -7.98 12.57 -7.80
N ALA A 82 -7.02 11.96 -7.10
CA ALA A 82 -7.26 10.71 -6.36
C ALA A 82 -8.28 10.88 -5.23
N LEU A 83 -8.27 12.04 -4.57
CA LEU A 83 -9.16 12.36 -3.46
C LEU A 83 -10.48 13.02 -3.91
N ASP A 84 -10.64 13.28 -5.21
CA ASP A 84 -11.76 14.06 -5.77
C ASP A 84 -11.95 15.41 -5.06
N LYS A 85 -10.83 16.10 -4.81
CA LYS A 85 -10.79 17.40 -4.12
C LYS A 85 -10.31 18.49 -5.08
N PRO A 86 -11.02 19.61 -5.23
CA PRO A 86 -10.58 20.70 -6.10
C PRO A 86 -9.31 21.37 -5.57
N LEU A 87 -8.48 21.87 -6.49
CA LEU A 87 -7.30 22.67 -6.16
C LEU A 87 -7.72 24.09 -5.72
N THR A 88 -8.05 24.22 -4.44
CA THR A 88 -8.33 25.52 -3.80
C THR A 88 -7.09 26.04 -3.05
N HIS A 89 -7.23 27.03 -2.17
CA HIS A 89 -6.12 27.52 -1.34
C HIS A 89 -5.50 26.44 -0.45
N THR A 90 -6.28 25.42 -0.08
CA THR A 90 -5.82 24.31 0.74
C THR A 90 -6.25 22.99 0.12
N LEU A 91 -5.33 22.03 0.07
CA LEU A 91 -5.59 20.64 -0.28
C LEU A 91 -5.20 19.76 0.91
N ASP A 92 -6.17 19.44 1.75
CA ASP A 92 -6.00 18.50 2.85
C ASP A 92 -6.01 17.06 2.35
N CYS A 93 -4.89 16.36 2.51
CA CYS A 93 -4.68 15.00 2.03
C CYS A 93 -4.78 13.95 3.14
N SER A 94 -5.30 14.30 4.32
CA SER A 94 -5.59 13.36 5.41
C SER A 94 -6.46 12.22 4.88
N TYR A 95 -5.91 11.01 4.87
CA TYR A 95 -6.60 9.85 4.30
C TYR A 95 -6.03 8.54 4.86
N ASN A 96 -6.90 7.56 5.11
CA ASN A 96 -6.48 6.19 5.40
C ASN A 96 -5.72 5.63 4.19
N ILE A 97 -4.56 5.02 4.44
CA ILE A 97 -3.65 4.64 3.37
C ILE A 97 -4.22 3.54 2.46
N SER A 98 -4.95 2.57 3.00
CA SER A 98 -5.59 1.52 2.20
C SER A 98 -6.61 2.13 1.23
N ASN A 99 -7.44 3.05 1.72
CA ASN A 99 -8.37 3.79 0.86
C ASN A 99 -7.64 4.66 -0.18
N LEU A 100 -6.51 5.27 0.19
CA LEU A 100 -5.71 6.07 -0.75
C LEU A 100 -5.17 5.20 -1.87
N ILE A 101 -4.64 4.01 -1.53
CA ILE A 101 -4.14 3.04 -2.50
C ILE A 101 -5.25 2.62 -3.46
N LEU A 102 -6.47 2.34 -2.97
CA LEU A 102 -7.61 2.00 -3.84
C LEU A 102 -7.92 3.09 -4.88
N LYS A 103 -7.65 4.36 -4.56
CA LYS A 103 -7.82 5.49 -5.50
C LYS A 103 -6.64 5.62 -6.47
N LEU A 104 -5.41 5.57 -5.95
CA LEU A 104 -4.19 5.79 -6.74
C LEU A 104 -3.87 4.63 -7.69
N LEU A 105 -4.16 3.41 -7.26
CA LEU A 105 -3.76 2.16 -7.91
C LEU A 105 -4.98 1.35 -8.38
N HIS A 106 -6.12 1.98 -8.65
CA HIS A 106 -7.40 1.32 -8.97
C HIS A 106 -7.32 0.30 -10.14
N ASP A 107 -6.39 0.50 -11.06
CA ASP A 107 -6.10 -0.33 -12.24
C ASP A 107 -4.87 -1.24 -12.08
N VAL A 108 -4.16 -1.13 -10.95
CA VAL A 108 -2.93 -1.87 -10.66
C VAL A 108 -3.24 -2.99 -9.67
N PRO A 109 -3.14 -4.27 -10.08
CA PRO A 109 -3.55 -5.38 -9.24
C PRO A 109 -2.48 -5.79 -8.23
N SER A 110 -2.85 -5.85 -6.96
CA SER A 110 -2.33 -6.88 -6.05
C SER A 110 -3.02 -8.22 -6.30
N THR A 111 -4.25 -8.18 -6.78
CA THR A 111 -5.05 -9.35 -7.11
C THR A 111 -6.01 -9.09 -8.25
N ILE A 112 -6.30 -10.15 -8.98
CA ILE A 112 -7.36 -10.20 -9.97
C ILE A 112 -8.34 -11.30 -9.55
N ASN A 113 -9.58 -10.91 -9.28
CA ASN A 113 -10.67 -11.85 -9.06
C ASN A 113 -11.47 -11.99 -10.35
N GLU A 114 -11.63 -13.21 -10.84
CA GLU A 114 -12.43 -13.49 -12.04
C GLU A 114 -13.66 -14.28 -11.64
N PHE A 115 -14.80 -13.90 -12.20
CA PHE A 115 -16.05 -14.62 -12.05
C PHE A 115 -16.56 -15.02 -13.42
N ASN A 116 -17.00 -16.28 -13.56
CA ASN A 116 -17.54 -16.81 -14.80
C ASN A 116 -18.83 -17.60 -14.54
N CYS A 117 -19.96 -17.14 -15.07
CA CYS A 117 -21.22 -17.87 -15.00
C CYS A 117 -21.39 -18.85 -16.17
N LYS A 118 -21.60 -20.15 -15.87
CA LYS A 118 -21.76 -21.17 -16.93
C LYS A 118 -23.06 -21.03 -17.73
N LYS A 119 -24.13 -20.51 -17.11
CA LYS A 119 -25.48 -20.42 -17.69
C LYS A 119 -25.64 -19.20 -18.60
N CYS A 120 -25.50 -17.99 -18.07
CA CYS A 120 -25.68 -16.75 -18.85
C CYS A 120 -24.40 -16.22 -19.50
N LYS A 121 -23.26 -16.91 -19.32
CA LYS A 121 -21.96 -16.53 -19.89
C LYS A 121 -21.43 -15.16 -19.46
N ILE A 122 -22.04 -14.53 -18.46
CA ILE A 122 -21.50 -13.32 -17.85
C ILE A 122 -20.16 -13.66 -17.20
N SER A 123 -19.15 -12.89 -17.56
CA SER A 123 -17.84 -12.88 -16.95
C SER A 123 -17.55 -11.49 -16.39
N SER A 124 -16.89 -11.42 -15.24
CA SER A 124 -16.38 -10.17 -14.70
C SER A 124 -14.99 -10.36 -14.13
N LYS A 125 -14.22 -9.27 -14.16
CA LYS A 125 -12.87 -9.18 -13.61
C LYS A 125 -12.84 -8.00 -12.65
N ILE A 126 -12.43 -8.25 -11.42
CA ILE A 126 -12.32 -7.25 -10.37
C ILE A 126 -10.85 -7.14 -9.99
N ILE A 127 -10.28 -5.95 -10.17
CA ILE A 127 -8.93 -5.63 -9.72
C ILE A 127 -8.99 -5.22 -8.25
N LYS A 128 -8.09 -5.79 -7.45
CA LYS A 128 -7.92 -5.44 -6.04
C LYS A 128 -6.50 -4.94 -5.81
N PRO A 129 -6.32 -3.62 -5.63
CA PRO A 129 -5.00 -3.03 -5.39
C PRO A 129 -4.45 -3.34 -4.00
N VAL A 130 -5.33 -3.58 -3.02
CA VAL A 130 -4.97 -3.91 -1.64
C VAL A 130 -5.65 -5.23 -1.24
N LEU A 131 -4.88 -6.09 -0.59
CA LEU A 131 -5.32 -7.36 -0.03
C LEU A 131 -5.69 -7.19 1.44
N GLN A 132 -6.94 -7.55 1.75
CA GLN A 132 -7.37 -7.80 3.12
C GLN A 132 -7.28 -9.30 3.38
N ILE A 133 -6.47 -9.67 4.37
CA ILE A 133 -6.24 -11.07 4.74
C ILE A 133 -6.96 -11.43 6.03
N ASP A 134 -7.24 -12.73 6.18
CA ASP A 134 -7.80 -13.30 7.40
C ASP A 134 -6.84 -13.02 8.57
N SER A 135 -7.32 -12.27 9.56
CA SER A 135 -6.52 -11.84 10.71
C SER A 135 -6.30 -12.95 11.72
N GLN A 136 -7.20 -13.93 11.80
CA GLN A 136 -7.18 -14.94 12.86
C GLN A 136 -5.85 -15.70 12.93
N PRO A 137 -5.28 -16.22 11.82
CA PRO A 137 -3.99 -16.89 11.89
C PRO A 137 -2.87 -15.99 12.41
N ILE A 138 -2.87 -14.71 12.03
CA ILE A 138 -1.87 -13.72 12.48
C ILE A 138 -2.02 -13.46 13.98
N LEU A 139 -3.25 -13.35 14.48
CA LEU A 139 -3.55 -13.19 15.91
C LEU A 139 -3.04 -14.37 16.75
N THR A 140 -3.08 -15.59 16.20
CA THR A 140 -2.77 -16.82 16.94
C THR A 140 -1.32 -17.29 16.80
N GLU A 141 -0.69 -17.09 15.64
CA GLU A 141 0.63 -17.68 15.32
C GLU A 141 1.67 -16.60 14.94
N GLY A 142 1.29 -15.32 14.91
CA GLY A 142 2.15 -14.20 14.51
C GLY A 142 2.34 -14.08 12.99
N LEU A 143 2.81 -12.90 12.56
CA LEU A 143 2.97 -12.57 11.13
C LEU A 143 3.94 -13.52 10.41
N LYS A 144 5.05 -13.89 11.05
CA LYS A 144 6.12 -14.69 10.46
C LYS A 144 5.65 -16.04 9.94
N ILE A 145 4.79 -16.70 10.72
CA ILE A 145 4.27 -18.04 10.43
C ILE A 145 3.02 -17.93 9.56
N SER A 146 2.13 -17.00 9.89
CA SER A 146 0.77 -17.01 9.33
C SER A 146 0.57 -16.21 8.06
N LEU A 147 1.42 -15.24 7.74
CA LEU A 147 1.18 -14.38 6.56
C LEU A 147 1.13 -15.18 5.26
N GLU A 148 2.15 -16.02 5.01
CA GLU A 148 2.19 -16.87 3.81
C GLU A 148 1.02 -17.87 3.78
N LYS A 149 0.70 -18.48 4.92
CA LYS A 149 -0.43 -19.42 5.07
C LYS A 149 -1.76 -18.74 4.74
N SER A 150 -2.02 -17.55 5.28
CA SER A 150 -3.22 -16.76 5.02
C SER A 150 -3.34 -16.38 3.55
N LEU A 151 -2.24 -15.96 2.92
CA LEU A 151 -2.22 -15.62 1.50
C LEU A 151 -2.42 -16.87 0.62
N ASN A 152 -1.74 -17.97 0.91
CA ASN A 152 -1.93 -19.23 0.17
C ASN A 152 -3.38 -19.74 0.28
N LYS A 153 -3.99 -19.64 1.45
CA LYS A 153 -5.44 -19.91 1.62
C LYS A 153 -6.28 -18.97 0.74
N TYR A 154 -6.00 -17.68 0.75
CA TYR A 154 -6.69 -16.69 -0.10
C TYR A 154 -6.60 -17.01 -1.59
N PHE A 155 -5.40 -17.37 -2.07
CA PHE A 155 -5.10 -17.66 -3.47
C PHE A 155 -5.41 -19.09 -3.92
N SER A 156 -5.73 -20.00 -2.99
CA SER A 156 -6.18 -21.36 -3.31
C SER A 156 -7.54 -21.39 -4.03
N ILE A 157 -8.27 -20.28 -4.01
CA ILE A 157 -9.57 -20.12 -4.66
C ILE A 157 -9.36 -20.09 -6.18
N THR A 158 -9.62 -21.22 -6.84
CA THR A 158 -9.52 -21.38 -8.30
C THR A 158 -10.85 -21.69 -8.97
N ASN A 159 -11.84 -22.20 -8.22
CA ASN A 159 -13.16 -22.57 -8.74
C ASN A 159 -14.23 -22.54 -7.63
N LYS A 160 -14.25 -21.49 -6.80
CA LYS A 160 -15.27 -21.38 -5.75
C LYS A 160 -16.63 -21.13 -6.40
N LYS A 161 -17.61 -21.97 -6.09
CA LYS A 161 -18.99 -21.81 -6.57
C LYS A 161 -19.60 -20.55 -5.94
N VAL A 162 -20.05 -19.61 -6.77
CA VAL A 162 -20.65 -18.34 -6.35
C VAL A 162 -22.00 -18.14 -7.05
N TYR A 163 -22.95 -17.51 -6.37
CA TYR A 163 -24.26 -17.21 -6.92
C TYR A 163 -24.19 -16.12 -8.00
N CYS A 164 -24.91 -16.30 -9.10
CA CYS A 164 -24.99 -15.33 -10.19
C CYS A 164 -26.30 -14.54 -10.08
N ASP A 165 -26.21 -13.26 -9.74
CA ASP A 165 -27.38 -12.42 -9.54
C ASP A 165 -28.21 -12.20 -10.81
N SER A 166 -27.56 -12.22 -11.99
CA SER A 166 -28.23 -11.95 -13.27
C SER A 166 -29.13 -13.09 -13.74
N CYS A 167 -28.72 -14.36 -13.55
CA CYS A 167 -29.46 -15.52 -14.08
C CYS A 167 -29.94 -16.50 -13.00
N LYS A 168 -29.73 -16.14 -11.73
CA LYS A 168 -30.14 -16.91 -10.54
C LYS A 168 -29.60 -18.34 -10.53
N SER A 169 -28.44 -18.54 -11.15
CA SER A 169 -27.69 -19.82 -11.19
C SER A 169 -26.33 -19.66 -10.50
N TYR A 170 -25.40 -20.56 -10.77
CA TYR A 170 -24.05 -20.51 -10.20
C TYR A 170 -22.99 -20.25 -11.26
N GLY A 171 -21.99 -19.48 -10.86
CA GLY A 171 -20.70 -19.33 -11.55
C GLY A 171 -19.55 -19.77 -10.67
N TYR A 172 -18.34 -19.50 -11.14
CA TYR A 172 -17.10 -19.88 -10.48
C TYR A 172 -16.21 -18.66 -10.33
N GLU A 173 -15.68 -18.47 -9.14
CA GLU A 173 -14.68 -17.46 -8.79
C GLU A 173 -13.29 -18.09 -8.75
N SER A 174 -12.33 -17.41 -9.36
CA SER A 174 -10.88 -17.66 -9.22
C SER A 174 -10.17 -16.38 -8.79
N ARG A 175 -8.98 -16.54 -8.21
CA ARG A 175 -8.13 -15.42 -7.77
C ARG A 175 -6.70 -15.64 -8.23
N GLU A 176 -6.16 -14.64 -8.91
CA GLU A 176 -4.77 -14.64 -9.38
C GLU A 176 -3.97 -13.52 -8.70
N PRO A 177 -2.74 -13.80 -8.23
CA PRO A 177 -1.89 -12.78 -7.64
C PRO A 177 -1.38 -11.83 -8.72
N GLY A 178 -1.26 -10.55 -8.38
CA GLY A 178 -0.67 -9.53 -9.24
C GLY A 178 0.87 -9.54 -9.21
N PRO A 179 1.51 -8.65 -9.98
CA PRO A 179 2.97 -8.52 -10.01
C PRO A 179 3.58 -8.03 -8.69
N HIS A 180 2.79 -7.32 -7.87
CA HIS A 180 3.13 -6.97 -6.50
C HIS A 180 1.98 -7.33 -5.56
N LEU A 181 2.21 -7.22 -4.24
CA LEU A 181 1.19 -7.43 -3.23
C LEU A 181 1.27 -6.29 -2.21
N LEU A 182 0.21 -5.51 -2.11
CA LEU A 182 -0.03 -4.55 -1.04
C LEU A 182 -1.03 -5.18 -0.09
N ILE A 183 -0.63 -5.37 1.17
CA ILE A 183 -1.38 -6.14 2.15
C ILE A 183 -1.74 -5.21 3.30
N ASP A 184 -3.02 -5.14 3.60
CA ASP A 184 -3.55 -4.42 4.74
C ASP A 184 -3.61 -5.34 5.95
N THR A 185 -2.96 -4.90 7.03
CA THR A 185 -2.92 -5.61 8.31
C THR A 185 -3.63 -4.86 9.43
N GLU A 186 -4.29 -3.73 9.16
CA GLU A 186 -4.93 -2.85 10.17
C GLU A 186 -5.88 -3.64 11.10
N HIS A 187 -6.79 -4.43 10.52
CA HIS A 187 -7.76 -5.21 11.30
C HIS A 187 -7.11 -6.20 12.29
N PRO A 188 -6.14 -7.05 11.90
CA PRO A 188 -5.39 -7.87 12.86
C PRO A 188 -4.80 -7.06 14.02
N PHE A 189 -4.18 -5.91 13.75
CA PHE A 189 -3.57 -5.10 14.82
C PHE A 189 -4.61 -4.48 15.77
N ILE A 190 -5.70 -3.93 15.24
CA ILE A 190 -6.80 -3.41 16.08
C ILE A 190 -7.37 -4.53 16.98
N SER A 191 -7.62 -5.71 16.39
CA SER A 191 -8.12 -6.86 17.15
C SER A 191 -7.15 -7.32 18.25
N MET A 192 -5.82 -7.25 18.04
CA MET A 192 -4.85 -7.57 19.11
C MET A 192 -4.98 -6.62 20.30
N VAL A 193 -5.10 -5.32 20.02
CA VAL A 193 -5.22 -4.27 21.05
C VAL A 193 -6.54 -4.41 21.81
N GLU A 194 -7.65 -4.64 21.12
CA GLU A 194 -8.99 -4.73 21.73
C GLU A 194 -9.19 -5.97 22.61
N ILE A 195 -8.63 -7.12 22.22
CA ILE A 195 -8.88 -8.39 22.93
C ILE A 195 -7.98 -8.51 24.18
N GLY A 196 -7.03 -7.59 24.39
CA GLY A 196 -6.16 -7.59 25.59
C GLY A 196 -5.30 -8.86 25.72
N ILE A 197 -5.17 -9.63 24.64
CA ILE A 197 -4.26 -10.77 24.57
C ILE A 197 -2.87 -10.16 24.57
N GLY A 198 -2.08 -10.40 25.61
CA GLY A 198 -0.80 -9.73 25.92
C GLY A 198 0.34 -9.92 24.93
N PHE A 199 0.07 -9.84 23.62
CA PHE A 199 1.06 -9.42 22.65
C PHE A 199 1.41 -7.96 22.92
N SER A 200 2.70 -7.63 22.92
CA SER A 200 3.09 -6.24 22.79
C SER A 200 2.43 -5.69 21.54
N SER A 201 1.83 -4.49 21.63
CA SER A 201 1.42 -3.72 20.45
C SER A 201 2.57 -3.57 19.45
N GLU A 202 3.79 -3.75 19.95
CA GLU A 202 5.02 -3.67 19.19
C GLU A 202 5.40 -5.02 18.56
N ILE A 203 5.56 -5.05 17.23
CA ILE A 203 6.06 -6.23 16.49
C ILE A 203 7.49 -5.96 16.01
N PRO A 204 8.46 -6.84 16.29
CA PRO A 204 9.81 -6.67 15.76
C PRO A 204 9.82 -6.83 14.23
N LEU A 205 10.64 -6.02 13.54
CA LEU A 205 10.83 -6.16 12.09
C LEU A 205 11.28 -7.56 11.66
N SER A 206 11.95 -8.31 12.55
CA SER A 206 12.35 -9.70 12.33
C SER A 206 11.19 -10.71 12.28
N GLU A 207 10.00 -10.35 12.77
CA GLU A 207 8.77 -11.16 12.69
C GLU A 207 8.04 -10.98 11.37
N ILE A 208 8.49 -10.07 10.51
CA ILE A 208 7.88 -9.87 9.20
C ILE A 208 8.67 -10.70 8.18
N PRO A 209 8.02 -11.65 7.48
CA PRO A 209 8.71 -12.57 6.58
C PRO A 209 9.35 -11.78 5.43
N HIS A 210 10.61 -12.11 5.13
CA HIS A 210 11.39 -11.40 4.12
C HIS A 210 10.95 -11.72 2.69
N SER A 211 10.44 -12.93 2.51
CA SER A 211 9.85 -13.38 1.27
C SER A 211 8.78 -14.41 1.57
N ILE A 212 7.84 -14.54 0.66
CA ILE A 212 6.76 -15.52 0.72
C ILE A 212 6.60 -16.20 -0.64
N MET A 213 6.10 -17.43 -0.63
CA MET A 213 5.80 -18.23 -1.82
C MET A 213 4.29 -18.30 -2.04
N ILE A 214 3.81 -17.82 -3.19
CA ILE A 214 2.40 -17.88 -3.60
C ILE A 214 2.33 -18.45 -5.01
N LYS A 215 1.59 -19.55 -5.22
CA LYS A 215 1.47 -20.23 -6.53
C LYS A 215 2.82 -20.44 -7.24
N ASN A 216 3.84 -20.87 -6.49
CA ASN A 216 5.22 -21.06 -6.95
C ASN A 216 5.97 -19.79 -7.39
N VAL A 217 5.43 -18.60 -7.10
CA VAL A 217 6.09 -17.31 -7.32
C VAL A 217 6.60 -16.79 -5.98
N LYS A 218 7.87 -16.38 -5.96
CA LYS A 218 8.51 -15.77 -4.79
C LYS A 218 8.27 -14.26 -4.80
N TYR A 219 7.59 -13.77 -3.77
CA TYR A 219 7.46 -12.34 -3.50
C TYR A 219 8.49 -11.94 -2.43
N VAL A 220 9.10 -10.77 -2.59
CA VAL A 220 10.11 -10.24 -1.66
C VAL A 220 9.57 -8.96 -1.02
N LEU A 221 9.75 -8.83 0.29
CA LEU A 221 9.34 -7.67 1.05
C LEU A 221 10.20 -6.44 0.69
N ILE A 222 9.57 -5.41 0.12
CA ILE A 222 10.21 -4.13 -0.19
C ILE A 222 10.13 -3.11 0.96
N GLY A 223 9.17 -3.30 1.87
CA GLY A 223 9.03 -2.49 3.07
C GLY A 223 7.60 -2.49 3.63
N ILE A 224 7.38 -1.63 4.63
CA ILE A 224 6.17 -1.58 5.45
C ILE A 224 5.75 -0.11 5.60
N VAL A 225 4.44 0.16 5.51
CA VAL A 225 3.88 1.43 5.98
C VAL A 225 3.45 1.22 7.42
N HIS A 226 3.98 2.05 8.30
CA HIS A 226 3.70 2.03 9.73
C HIS A 226 2.84 3.23 10.10
N PHE A 227 1.75 2.98 10.83
CA PHE A 227 0.87 4.02 11.34
C PHE A 227 1.21 4.30 12.81
N ILE A 228 1.43 5.57 13.13
CA ILE A 228 1.67 6.08 14.47
C ILE A 228 0.36 6.74 14.92
N PRO A 229 -0.34 6.20 15.93
CA PRO A 229 -1.58 6.79 16.42
C PRO A 229 -1.33 8.20 17.01
N PRO A 230 -2.36 9.07 17.02
CA PRO A 230 -2.23 10.39 17.64
C PRO A 230 -2.03 10.27 19.17
N GLU A 231 -1.24 11.18 19.75
CA GLU A 231 -1.04 11.26 21.21
C GLU A 231 -2.27 11.78 21.96
N ILE A 232 -3.16 12.50 21.27
CA ILE A 232 -4.39 13.07 21.83
C ILE A 232 -5.62 12.42 21.21
N GLU A 233 -6.67 12.30 22.03
CA GLU A 233 -7.99 11.85 21.58
C GLU A 233 -8.50 12.76 20.44
N ASN A 234 -8.93 12.18 19.33
CA ASN A 234 -9.31 12.85 18.08
C ASN A 234 -8.18 13.56 17.31
N GLY A 235 -6.91 13.29 17.64
CA GLY A 235 -5.79 13.77 16.82
C GLY A 235 -5.69 13.06 15.46
N ILE A 236 -4.86 13.60 14.58
CA ILE A 236 -4.52 12.96 13.30
C ILE A 236 -3.24 12.13 13.52
N GLY A 237 -3.31 10.83 13.22
CA GLY A 237 -2.14 9.96 13.26
C GLY A 237 -1.17 10.23 12.11
N HIS A 238 -0.03 9.55 12.13
CA HIS A 238 1.06 9.78 11.19
C HIS A 238 1.52 8.50 10.52
N TYR A 239 1.80 8.54 9.21
CA TYR A 239 2.35 7.38 8.50
C TYR A 239 3.85 7.56 8.26
N THR A 240 4.61 6.49 8.48
CA THR A 240 6.03 6.41 8.10
C THR A 240 6.29 5.17 7.25
N ALA A 241 7.34 5.20 6.43
CA ALA A 241 7.71 4.06 5.59
C ALA A 241 9.03 3.42 6.05
N PHE A 242 8.98 2.13 6.38
CA PHE A 242 10.18 1.32 6.62
C PHE A 242 10.54 0.61 5.32
N CYS A 243 11.55 1.14 4.63
CA CYS A 243 12.05 0.62 3.37
C CYS A 243 13.15 -0.40 3.62
N LYS A 244 13.05 -1.57 2.99
CA LYS A 244 14.07 -2.60 3.05
C LYS A 244 14.98 -2.51 1.83
N THR A 245 16.26 -2.30 2.08
CA THR A 245 17.27 -2.23 1.02
C THR A 245 17.63 -3.62 0.49
N ILE A 246 18.19 -3.68 -0.71
CA ILE A 246 18.70 -4.94 -1.29
C ILE A 246 19.78 -5.63 -0.44
N THR A 247 20.50 -4.89 0.40
CA THR A 247 21.51 -5.43 1.32
C THR A 247 20.90 -5.98 2.62
N GLY A 248 19.58 -5.89 2.77
CA GLY A 248 18.84 -6.39 3.94
C GLY A 248 18.76 -5.41 5.10
N SER A 249 19.33 -4.21 4.98
CA SER A 249 19.19 -3.13 5.98
C SER A 249 17.86 -2.37 5.85
N TRP A 250 17.36 -1.83 6.96
CA TRP A 250 16.14 -1.01 6.99
C TRP A 250 16.45 0.49 7.03
N LYS A 251 15.61 1.26 6.34
CA LYS A 251 15.58 2.72 6.39
C LYS A 251 14.18 3.19 6.73
N GLN A 252 14.03 4.00 7.77
CA GLN A 252 12.76 4.65 8.08
C GLN A 252 12.71 6.02 7.41
N HIS A 253 11.69 6.22 6.59
CA HIS A 253 11.33 7.49 6.00
C HIS A 253 10.18 8.08 6.81
N ASN A 254 10.49 9.08 7.63
CA ASN A 254 9.52 9.92 8.32
C ASN A 254 9.56 11.30 7.66
N ASP A 255 8.48 11.69 6.99
CA ASP A 255 8.39 12.92 6.20
C ASP A 255 8.41 14.21 7.05
N LEU A 256 8.30 14.09 8.39
CA LEU A 256 8.52 15.16 9.35
C LEU A 256 10.01 15.41 9.62
N LYS A 257 10.87 14.47 9.23
CA LYS A 257 12.34 14.57 9.32
C LYS A 257 12.94 14.83 7.94
N PHE A 258 14.08 15.51 7.91
CA PHE A 258 14.78 15.80 6.65
C PHE A 258 15.52 14.58 6.07
N LYS A 259 15.95 13.65 6.92
CA LYS A 259 16.71 12.45 6.53
C LYS A 259 16.02 11.20 7.01
N ALA A 260 16.18 10.13 6.23
CA ALA A 260 15.81 8.79 6.64
C ALA A 260 16.78 8.26 7.70
N ASP A 261 16.25 7.54 8.68
CA ASP A 261 17.01 6.92 9.76
C ASP A 261 17.37 5.48 9.39
N ILE A 262 18.58 5.01 9.72
CA ILE A 262 18.94 3.60 9.56
C ILE A 262 18.43 2.83 10.77
N ILE A 263 17.68 1.76 10.53
CA ILE A 263 16.98 1.01 11.57
C ILE A 263 17.60 -0.39 11.73
N PRO A 264 17.98 -0.79 12.95
CA PRO A 264 18.39 -2.17 13.25
C PRO A 264 17.28 -3.19 12.97
N ASN A 265 17.64 -4.41 12.56
CA ASN A 265 16.67 -5.49 12.29
C ASN A 265 15.81 -5.90 13.50
N GLY A 266 16.28 -5.65 14.72
CA GLY A 266 15.56 -5.94 15.96
C GLY A 266 14.64 -4.82 16.44
N SER A 267 14.53 -3.71 15.69
CA SER A 267 13.65 -2.61 16.07
C SER A 267 12.19 -3.03 16.04
N LEU A 268 11.45 -2.52 17.02
CA LEU A 268 10.03 -2.78 17.23
C LEU A 268 9.20 -1.74 16.45
N LEU A 269 8.12 -2.20 15.83
CA LEU A 269 7.09 -1.35 15.22
C LEU A 269 5.88 -1.31 16.15
N ASN A 270 5.60 -0.15 16.74
CA ASN A 270 4.54 0.04 17.74
C ASN A 270 3.12 0.14 17.19
#